data_AF-A0A6F9C8A2-F1
#
_entry.id   AF-A0A6F9C8A2-F1
#
_cell.length_a   1.000
_cell.length_b   1.000
_cell.length_c   1.000
_cell.angle_alpha   90.00
_cell.angle_beta   90.00
_cell.angle_gamma   90.00
#
_symmetry.space_group_name_H-M   'P 1'
#
loop_
_entity.id
_entity.type
_entity.pdbx_description
1 polymer ?
#
loop_
_entity_poly.entity_id
_entity_poly.type
_entity_poly.pdbx_seq_one_letter_code
_entity_poly.pdbx_strand_id
1 'polypeptide(L)'
;MVQFYRTLNIRVPLIGLEVWKERDECIITEEPNTTLWSFLQWRQKLKSRKKHDNAQLLTGVIFKGTTIGMAPLEGMCSLENSGGINVDHSDLPIGAAATMAHEIGHNFGMSHDHEGCCVKATAEQGGCVMAAATGHPFPRVFSSCSKRDLDNYFQKGGGMCLFNMPNMKDLVGGKRCGNGFV
;
A
#
# COMPACT_ATOMS: atom_id res chain seq x y z
N MET A 1 15.27 7.89 -3.76
CA MET A 1 13.88 7.56 -3.34
C MET A 1 13.56 6.19 -3.89
N VAL A 2 13.20 5.22 -3.04
CA VAL A 2 12.84 3.86 -3.50
C VAL A 2 11.52 3.94 -4.26
N GLN A 3 11.43 3.26 -5.40
CA GLN A 3 10.24 3.23 -6.26
C GLN A 3 9.78 1.79 -6.43
N PHE A 4 9.06 1.27 -5.42
CA PHE A 4 8.62 -0.13 -5.35
C PHE A 4 7.85 -0.59 -6.60
N TYR A 5 6.89 0.24 -7.06
CA TYR A 5 5.95 -0.12 -8.11
C TYR A 5 6.47 0.10 -9.54
N ARG A 6 7.64 0.70 -9.72
CA ARG A 6 8.15 1.06 -11.06
C ARG A 6 8.39 -0.16 -11.95
N THR A 7 8.91 -1.25 -11.37
CA THR A 7 9.16 -2.50 -12.11
C THR A 7 7.87 -3.22 -12.52
N LEU A 8 6.74 -2.85 -11.91
CA LEU A 8 5.40 -3.33 -12.24
C LEU A 8 4.65 -2.39 -13.18
N ASN A 9 5.32 -1.36 -13.71
CA ASN A 9 4.71 -0.32 -14.56
C ASN A 9 3.52 0.40 -13.89
N ILE A 10 3.52 0.48 -12.56
CA ILE A 10 2.51 1.19 -11.76
C ILE A 10 3.14 2.46 -11.20
N ARG A 11 2.37 3.55 -11.22
CA ARG A 11 2.74 4.83 -10.59
C ARG A 11 1.78 5.11 -9.44
N VAL A 12 2.33 5.50 -8.30
CA VAL A 12 1.57 5.80 -7.08
C VAL A 12 1.72 7.29 -6.76
N PRO A 13 0.85 8.16 -7.30
CA PRO A 13 0.85 9.58 -6.97
C PRO A 13 0.13 9.84 -5.64
N LEU A 14 0.76 10.62 -4.75
CA LEU A 14 0.08 11.13 -3.55
C LEU A 14 -0.77 12.36 -3.93
N ILE A 15 -2.09 12.21 -3.93
CA ILE A 15 -3.04 13.27 -4.33
C ILE A 15 -3.84 13.87 -3.16
N GLY A 16 -3.56 13.41 -1.94
CA GLY A 16 -4.22 13.85 -0.72
C GLY A 16 -3.45 13.36 0.50
N LEU A 17 -3.43 14.18 1.55
CA LEU A 17 -2.82 13.88 2.84
C LEU A 17 -3.70 14.53 3.91
N GLU A 18 -4.27 13.71 4.80
CA GLU A 18 -5.00 14.17 5.98
C GLU A 18 -4.22 13.75 7.23
N VAL A 19 -4.00 14.71 8.15
CA VAL A 19 -3.31 14.46 9.44
C VAL A 19 -4.30 14.79 10.55
N TRP A 20 -4.65 13.78 11.34
CA TRP A 20 -5.63 13.88 12.42
C TRP A 20 -4.96 14.42 13.70
N LYS A 21 -5.09 15.73 13.93
CA LYS A 21 -4.42 16.41 15.06
C LYS A 21 -5.28 16.53 16.32
N GLU A 22 -6.60 16.62 16.15
CA GLU A 22 -7.53 16.86 17.25
C GLU A 22 -8.06 15.55 17.84
N ARG A 23 -8.41 14.61 16.97
CA ARG A 23 -8.90 13.26 17.31
C ARG A 23 -8.76 12.36 16.09
N ASP A 24 -8.76 11.05 16.32
CA ASP A 24 -8.85 10.08 15.24
C ASP A 24 -10.24 10.09 14.59
N GLU A 25 -10.29 10.04 13.27
CA GLU A 25 -11.54 10.05 12.50
C GLU A 25 -12.12 8.63 12.28
N CYS A 26 -11.35 7.61 12.68
CA CYS A 26 -11.81 6.23 12.79
C CYS A 26 -11.30 5.63 14.10
N ILE A 27 -11.81 4.45 14.47
CA ILE A 27 -11.34 3.72 15.63
C ILE A 27 -9.98 3.10 15.30
N ILE A 28 -8.96 3.44 16.08
CA ILE A 28 -7.62 2.85 16.01
C ILE A 28 -7.36 2.13 17.34
N THR A 29 -7.14 0.81 17.27
CA THR A 29 -6.83 -0.03 18.43
C THR A 29 -5.67 -0.97 18.12
N GLU A 30 -5.20 -1.70 19.13
CA GLU A 30 -4.19 -2.75 18.94
C GLU A 30 -4.73 -3.96 18.13
N GLU A 31 -6.03 -4.03 17.86
CA GLU A 31 -6.64 -5.10 17.04
C GLU A 31 -6.66 -4.67 15.56
N PRO A 32 -5.82 -5.26 14.69
CA PRO A 32 -5.65 -4.79 13.33
C PRO A 32 -6.91 -4.93 12.48
N ASN A 33 -7.69 -6.01 12.68
CA ASN A 33 -8.96 -6.21 11.96
C ASN A 33 -9.98 -5.11 12.28
N THR A 34 -10.11 -4.73 13.57
CA THR A 34 -11.02 -3.68 14.00
C THR A 34 -10.60 -2.32 13.43
N THR A 35 -9.31 -2.02 13.48
CA THR A 35 -8.74 -0.78 12.93
C THR A 35 -8.94 -0.71 11.40
N LEU A 36 -8.64 -1.79 10.67
CA LEU A 36 -8.82 -1.84 9.21
C LEU A 36 -10.28 -1.60 8.84
N TRP A 37 -11.20 -2.30 9.50
CA TRP A 37 -12.63 -2.17 9.21
C TRP A 37 -13.12 -0.74 9.46
N SER A 38 -12.74 -0.14 10.60
CA SER A 38 -13.13 1.24 10.91
C SER A 38 -12.54 2.24 9.91
N PHE A 39 -11.27 2.06 9.53
CA PHE A 39 -10.61 2.89 8.53
C PHE A 39 -11.28 2.80 7.16
N LEU A 40 -11.63 1.60 6.69
CA LEU A 40 -12.30 1.42 5.41
C LEU A 40 -13.69 2.04 5.38
N GLN A 41 -14.45 1.97 6.49
CA GLN A 41 -15.72 2.70 6.62
C GLN A 41 -15.54 4.22 6.57
N TRP A 42 -14.50 4.73 7.23
CA TRP A 42 -14.16 6.15 7.14
C TRP A 42 -13.78 6.55 5.71
N ARG A 43 -12.97 5.73 5.01
CA ARG A 43 -12.56 5.96 3.62
C ARG A 43 -13.76 6.06 2.68
N GLN A 44 -14.79 5.24 2.87
CA GLN A 44 -16.03 5.33 2.07
C GLN A 44 -16.65 6.74 2.16
N LYS A 45 -16.64 7.36 3.35
CA LYS A 45 -17.07 8.75 3.55
C LYS A 45 -16.08 9.76 2.97
N LEU A 46 -14.77 9.49 3.04
CA LEU A 46 -13.75 10.33 2.40
C LEU A 46 -13.96 10.40 0.88
N LYS A 47 -14.33 9.28 0.23
CA LYS A 47 -14.49 9.17 -1.22
C LYS A 47 -15.51 10.17 -1.78
N SER A 48 -16.52 10.57 -1.00
CA SER A 48 -17.50 11.59 -1.40
C SER A 48 -16.92 13.01 -1.37
N ARG A 49 -15.93 13.28 -0.50
CA ARG A 49 -15.25 14.58 -0.36
C ARG A 49 -14.06 14.74 -1.29
N LYS A 50 -13.32 13.65 -1.52
CA LYS A 50 -12.09 13.62 -2.34
C LYS A 50 -12.04 12.34 -3.15
N LYS A 51 -12.05 12.47 -4.49
CA LYS A 51 -11.85 11.34 -5.39
C LYS A 51 -10.40 10.83 -5.27
N HIS A 52 -10.25 9.55 -4.95
CA HIS A 52 -8.96 8.85 -4.82
C HIS A 52 -9.17 7.36 -5.05
N ASP A 53 -8.18 6.63 -5.56
CA ASP A 53 -8.35 5.21 -5.92
C ASP A 53 -8.23 4.29 -4.71
N ASN A 54 -7.22 4.55 -3.89
CA ASN A 54 -6.85 3.81 -2.69
C ASN A 54 -6.51 4.78 -1.55
N ALA A 55 -6.66 4.37 -0.29
CA ALA A 55 -6.18 5.13 0.87
C ALA A 55 -5.45 4.22 1.86
N GLN A 56 -4.38 4.73 2.47
CA GLN A 56 -3.58 4.00 3.44
C GLN A 56 -3.54 4.81 4.75
N LEU A 57 -3.85 4.15 5.87
CA LEU A 57 -3.63 4.71 7.20
C LEU A 57 -2.20 4.41 7.63
N LEU A 58 -1.50 5.42 8.15
CA LEU A 58 -0.24 5.26 8.86
C LEU A 58 -0.50 5.60 10.33
N THR A 59 -0.19 4.67 11.24
CA THR A 59 -0.47 4.82 12.67
C THR A 59 0.78 4.53 13.52
N GLY A 60 0.88 5.23 14.66
CA GLY A 60 1.86 4.93 15.70
C GLY A 60 1.36 3.89 16.72
N VAL A 61 0.11 3.43 16.61
CA VAL A 61 -0.43 2.36 17.45
C VAL A 61 0.18 1.03 17.02
N ILE A 62 0.76 0.31 17.98
CA ILE A 62 1.33 -1.01 17.74
C ILE A 62 0.22 -2.06 17.86
N PHE A 63 0.04 -2.85 16.80
CA PHE A 63 -0.95 -3.94 16.83
C PHE A 63 -0.45 -5.14 17.63
N LYS A 64 -1.37 -5.94 18.17
CA LYS A 64 -1.05 -7.17 18.88
C LYS A 64 -0.39 -8.19 17.96
N GLY A 65 0.56 -8.93 18.52
CA GLY A 65 1.33 -9.95 17.79
C GLY A 65 2.43 -9.32 16.95
N THR A 66 2.62 -9.83 15.73
CA THR A 66 3.69 -9.41 14.81
C THR A 66 3.16 -8.63 13.60
N THR A 67 1.87 -8.28 13.61
CA THR A 67 1.21 -7.58 12.50
C THR A 67 1.63 -6.12 12.49
N ILE A 68 2.23 -5.68 11.39
CA ILE A 68 2.65 -4.28 11.19
C ILE A 68 1.86 -3.60 10.07
N GLY A 69 0.99 -4.34 9.38
CA GLY A 69 0.12 -3.83 8.33
C GLY A 69 -1.00 -4.82 8.05
N MET A 70 -2.07 -4.33 7.42
CA MET A 70 -3.17 -5.18 6.96
C MET A 70 -3.97 -4.49 5.85
N ALA A 71 -4.32 -5.25 4.83
CA ALA A 71 -5.16 -4.79 3.73
C ALA A 71 -6.00 -5.94 3.12
N PRO A 72 -7.17 -5.64 2.52
CA PRO A 72 -7.94 -6.63 1.78
C PRO A 72 -7.23 -7.05 0.49
N LEU A 73 -7.24 -8.36 0.21
CA LEU A 73 -6.80 -8.91 -1.06
C LEU A 73 -7.76 -8.50 -2.21
N GLU A 74 -7.22 -8.18 -3.38
CA GLU A 74 -7.98 -7.78 -4.59
C GLU A 74 -8.88 -6.53 -4.38
N GLY A 75 -8.63 -5.74 -3.32
CA GLY A 75 -9.44 -4.60 -2.93
C GLY A 75 -9.27 -3.32 -3.77
N MET A 76 -8.30 -3.26 -4.70
CA MET A 76 -8.01 -2.04 -5.47
C MET A 76 -9.25 -1.54 -6.23
N CYS A 77 -9.49 -0.23 -6.23
CA CYS A 77 -10.68 0.44 -6.78
C CYS A 77 -12.03 0.15 -6.12
N SER A 78 -12.15 -0.86 -5.25
CA SER A 78 -13.38 -1.13 -4.51
C SER A 78 -13.78 0.07 -3.65
N LEU A 79 -15.08 0.38 -3.61
CA LEU A 79 -15.62 1.40 -2.71
C LEU A 79 -15.36 1.02 -1.25
N GLU A 80 -15.51 -0.25 -0.91
CA GLU A 80 -15.42 -0.73 0.47
C GLU A 80 -13.99 -1.12 0.85
N ASN A 81 -13.23 -1.74 -0.07
CA ASN A 81 -12.03 -2.49 0.27
C ASN A 81 -10.70 -1.87 -0.22
N SER A 82 -10.72 -0.74 -0.93
CA SER A 82 -9.49 -0.17 -1.48
C SER A 82 -8.69 0.66 -0.47
N GLY A 83 -8.02 -0.04 0.43
CA GLY A 83 -7.08 0.58 1.36
C GLY A 83 -6.40 -0.42 2.27
N GLY A 84 -5.63 0.11 3.21
CA GLY A 84 -4.88 -0.66 4.19
C GLY A 84 -4.45 0.18 5.38
N ILE A 85 -3.96 -0.48 6.41
CA ILE A 85 -3.41 0.13 7.62
C ILE A 85 -1.95 -0.29 7.78
N ASN A 86 -1.11 0.62 8.26
CA ASN A 86 0.34 0.43 8.33
C ASN A 86 0.86 1.05 9.63
N VAL A 87 1.73 0.33 10.33
CA VAL A 87 2.39 0.82 11.54
C VAL A 87 3.67 1.57 11.14
N ASP A 88 3.92 2.71 11.77
CA ASP A 88 5.21 3.41 11.69
C ASP A 88 6.21 2.75 12.67
N HIS A 89 6.78 1.61 12.26
CA HIS A 89 7.53 0.70 13.15
C HIS A 89 9.06 0.90 13.12
N SER A 90 9.57 1.89 12.39
CA SER A 90 11.01 2.10 12.19
C SER A 90 11.36 3.58 12.07
N ASP A 91 12.49 3.98 12.67
CA ASP A 91 13.06 5.32 12.48
C ASP A 91 13.46 5.59 11.02
N LEU A 92 13.63 4.55 10.20
CA LEU A 92 13.88 4.68 8.78
C LEU A 92 12.54 4.73 8.03
N PRO A 93 12.21 5.82 7.30
CA PRO A 93 10.94 5.93 6.57
C PRO A 93 10.68 4.82 5.54
N ILE A 94 11.74 4.13 5.11
CA ILE A 94 11.64 2.99 4.20
C ILE A 94 10.93 1.78 4.86
N GLY A 95 10.95 1.65 6.19
CA GLY A 95 10.26 0.58 6.90
C GLY A 95 8.74 0.67 6.73
N ALA A 96 8.16 1.80 7.12
CA ALA A 96 6.74 2.08 6.89
C ALA A 96 6.38 2.07 5.40
N ALA A 97 7.25 2.59 4.52
CA ALA A 97 7.01 2.57 3.09
C ALA A 97 7.02 1.16 2.49
N ALA A 98 7.85 0.24 2.99
CA ALA A 98 7.88 -1.16 2.57
C ALA A 98 6.60 -1.89 2.99
N THR A 99 6.13 -1.66 4.22
CA THR A 99 4.83 -2.16 4.69
C THR A 99 3.69 -1.62 3.84
N MET A 100 3.66 -0.31 3.57
CA MET A 100 2.62 0.27 2.72
C MET A 100 2.64 -0.28 1.28
N ALA A 101 3.83 -0.55 0.72
CA ALA A 101 3.94 -1.22 -0.56
C ALA A 101 3.49 -2.70 -0.51
N HIS A 102 3.67 -3.38 0.62
CA HIS A 102 3.13 -4.72 0.83
C HIS A 102 1.59 -4.69 0.84
N GLU A 103 1.00 -3.78 1.63
CA GLU A 103 -0.46 -3.69 1.78
C GLU A 103 -1.17 -3.22 0.50
N ILE A 104 -0.58 -2.27 -0.24
CA ILE A 104 -1.08 -1.92 -1.57
C ILE A 104 -0.91 -3.12 -2.53
N GLY A 105 0.12 -3.96 -2.36
CA GLY A 105 0.29 -5.21 -3.09
C GLY A 105 -0.87 -6.19 -2.87
N HIS A 106 -1.33 -6.38 -1.64
CA HIS A 106 -2.56 -7.13 -1.35
C HIS A 106 -3.77 -6.53 -2.05
N ASN A 107 -3.94 -5.21 -2.03
CA ASN A 107 -5.04 -4.58 -2.77
C ASN A 107 -4.98 -4.87 -4.28
N PHE A 108 -3.79 -5.03 -4.85
CA PHE A 108 -3.56 -5.47 -6.24
C PHE A 108 -3.71 -6.99 -6.47
N GLY A 109 -4.13 -7.75 -5.46
CA GLY A 109 -4.32 -9.20 -5.58
C GLY A 109 -3.06 -10.03 -5.39
N MET A 110 -1.93 -9.43 -5.00
CA MET A 110 -0.69 -10.16 -4.76
C MET A 110 -0.79 -10.93 -3.45
N SER A 111 -0.58 -12.24 -3.48
CA SER A 111 -0.48 -13.04 -2.27
C SER A 111 0.93 -13.02 -1.70
N HIS A 112 1.10 -13.54 -0.48
CA HIS A 112 2.44 -13.71 0.08
C HIS A 112 3.31 -14.62 -0.79
N ASP A 113 4.60 -14.28 -0.89
CA ASP A 113 5.59 -15.09 -1.59
C ASP A 113 5.77 -16.44 -0.89
N HIS A 114 5.74 -17.52 -1.67
CA HIS A 114 6.12 -18.87 -1.24
C HIS A 114 7.51 -19.24 -1.76
N GLU A 115 7.98 -20.45 -1.42
CA GLU A 115 9.27 -20.96 -1.90
C GLU A 115 9.35 -20.88 -3.43
N GLY A 116 10.48 -20.37 -3.94
CA GLY A 116 10.72 -20.17 -5.36
C GLY A 116 10.18 -18.86 -5.97
N CYS A 117 9.44 -18.03 -5.23
CA CYS A 117 8.95 -16.76 -5.77
C CYS A 117 10.04 -15.67 -5.83
N CYS A 118 10.74 -15.47 -4.71
CA CYS A 118 11.75 -14.42 -4.55
C CYS A 118 13.15 -14.91 -4.92
N VAL A 119 13.43 -15.00 -6.22
CA VAL A 119 14.74 -15.49 -6.72
C VAL A 119 15.72 -14.37 -7.10
N LYS A 120 15.21 -13.14 -7.26
CA LYS A 120 16.00 -11.99 -7.73
C LYS A 120 16.56 -11.13 -6.60
N ALA A 121 16.22 -11.42 -5.36
CA ALA A 121 16.70 -10.71 -4.18
C ALA A 121 17.03 -11.73 -3.09
N THR A 122 18.21 -11.59 -2.49
CA THR A 122 18.61 -12.42 -1.34
C THR A 122 18.09 -11.82 -0.04
N ALA A 123 18.17 -12.58 1.05
CA ALA A 123 17.79 -12.10 2.38
C ALA A 123 18.65 -10.88 2.80
N GLU A 124 19.94 -10.87 2.46
CA GLU A 124 20.87 -9.76 2.73
C GLU A 124 20.56 -8.50 1.92
N GLN A 125 19.78 -8.64 0.84
CA GLN A 125 19.26 -7.52 0.06
C GLN A 125 17.85 -7.08 0.51
N GLY A 126 17.29 -7.79 1.50
CA GLY A 126 16.01 -7.51 2.12
C GLY A 126 14.84 -8.33 1.57
N GLY A 127 15.12 -9.25 0.64
CA GLY A 127 14.11 -10.09 0.02
C GLY A 127 13.10 -9.31 -0.83
N CYS A 128 11.89 -9.85 -0.92
CA CYS A 128 10.81 -9.33 -1.76
C CYS A 128 9.71 -8.70 -0.92
N VAL A 129 9.02 -7.72 -1.51
CA VAL A 129 7.99 -6.92 -0.83
C VAL A 129 6.87 -7.80 -0.26
N MET A 130 6.46 -8.85 -0.97
CA MET A 130 5.36 -9.74 -0.54
C MET A 130 5.80 -10.90 0.35
N ALA A 131 7.00 -10.88 0.92
CA ALA A 131 7.36 -11.84 1.96
C ALA A 131 6.39 -11.71 3.16
N ALA A 132 5.96 -12.85 3.74
CA ALA A 132 4.99 -12.87 4.84
C ALA A 132 5.50 -12.22 6.14
N ALA A 133 6.83 -12.10 6.27
CA ALA A 133 7.48 -11.37 7.33
C ALA A 133 8.48 -10.39 6.73
N THR A 134 8.58 -9.19 7.31
CA THR A 134 9.58 -8.21 6.94
C THR A 134 10.66 -8.12 8.02
N GLY A 135 11.84 -7.65 7.64
CA GLY A 135 12.96 -7.43 8.54
C GLY A 135 13.96 -6.48 7.91
N HIS A 136 14.99 -6.10 8.67
CA HIS A 136 16.11 -5.36 8.11
C HIS A 136 17.09 -6.31 7.40
N PRO A 137 17.61 -5.93 6.21
CA PRO A 137 17.27 -4.74 5.44
C PRO A 137 15.89 -4.83 4.79
N PHE A 138 15.19 -3.70 4.61
CA PHE A 138 13.83 -3.70 4.06
C PHE A 138 13.78 -4.04 2.57
N PRO A 139 12.74 -4.77 2.11
CA PRO A 139 12.62 -5.19 0.71
C PRO A 139 12.48 -3.98 -0.20
N ARG A 140 12.83 -4.15 -1.48
CA ARG A 140 12.71 -3.09 -2.50
C ARG A 140 12.12 -3.56 -3.84
N VAL A 141 11.92 -4.86 -4.00
CA VAL A 141 11.51 -5.47 -5.26
C VAL A 141 10.34 -6.42 -5.06
N PHE A 142 9.45 -6.46 -6.03
CA PHE A 142 8.41 -7.48 -6.11
C PHE A 142 8.96 -8.75 -6.76
N SER A 143 8.40 -9.90 -6.38
CA SER A 143 8.81 -11.20 -6.90
C SER A 143 8.18 -11.46 -8.28
N SER A 144 8.59 -12.56 -8.91
CA SER A 144 7.94 -13.02 -10.14
C SER A 144 6.50 -13.51 -9.91
N CYS A 145 6.22 -14.07 -8.72
CA CYS A 145 4.88 -14.47 -8.31
C CYS A 145 3.97 -13.25 -8.12
N SER A 146 4.45 -12.20 -7.43
CA SER A 146 3.67 -10.98 -7.24
C SER A 146 3.28 -10.34 -8.57
N LYS A 147 4.18 -10.37 -9.56
CA LYS A 147 3.88 -9.90 -10.92
C LYS A 147 2.80 -10.75 -11.60
N ARG A 148 2.87 -12.08 -11.48
CA ARG A 148 1.87 -12.99 -12.04
C ARG A 148 0.49 -12.78 -11.40
N ASP A 149 0.45 -12.58 -10.09
CA ASP A 149 -0.80 -12.32 -9.36
C ASP A 149 -1.42 -11.00 -9.80
N LEU A 150 -0.61 -9.94 -9.96
CA LEU A 150 -1.04 -8.67 -10.51
C LEU A 150 -1.62 -8.80 -11.93
N ASP A 151 -0.91 -9.52 -12.81
CA ASP A 151 -1.35 -9.74 -14.19
C ASP A 151 -2.70 -10.50 -14.20
N ASN A 152 -2.86 -11.51 -13.34
CA ASN A 152 -4.12 -12.24 -13.17
C ASN A 152 -5.24 -11.34 -12.64
N TYR A 153 -4.95 -10.48 -11.65
CA TYR A 153 -5.93 -9.54 -11.10
C TYR A 153 -6.46 -8.58 -12.17
N PHE A 154 -5.58 -8.01 -12.99
CA PHE A 154 -5.99 -7.16 -14.11
C PHE A 154 -6.75 -7.90 -15.20
N GLN A 155 -6.38 -9.15 -15.53
CA GLN A 155 -7.11 -9.96 -16.52
C GLN A 155 -8.55 -10.26 -16.10
N LYS A 156 -8.84 -10.37 -14.79
CA LYS A 156 -10.19 -10.52 -14.25
C LYS A 156 -11.00 -9.21 -14.23
N GLY A 157 -10.43 -8.10 -14.69
CA GLY A 157 -11.07 -6.78 -14.64
C GLY A 157 -10.83 -6.00 -13.34
N GLY A 158 -9.86 -6.40 -12.51
CA GLY A 158 -9.42 -5.61 -11.38
C GLY A 158 -8.78 -4.28 -11.79
N GLY A 159 -8.78 -3.28 -10.90
CA GLY A 159 -8.03 -2.03 -11.13
C GLY A 159 -8.63 -1.05 -12.15
N MET A 160 -9.92 -1.17 -12.52
CA MET A 160 -10.55 -0.32 -13.54
C MET A 160 -10.47 1.20 -13.29
N CYS A 161 -10.35 1.63 -12.04
CA CYS A 161 -10.18 3.05 -11.70
C CYS A 161 -8.80 3.62 -12.04
N LEU A 162 -7.80 2.79 -12.36
CA LEU A 162 -6.39 3.20 -12.46
C LEU A 162 -5.97 3.66 -13.86
N PHE A 163 -6.88 3.57 -14.85
CA PHE A 163 -6.58 3.90 -16.25
C PHE A 163 -6.72 5.39 -16.58
N ASN A 164 -7.09 6.23 -15.62
CA ASN A 164 -7.08 7.68 -15.75
C ASN A 164 -5.76 8.28 -15.25
N MET A 165 -5.47 9.51 -15.67
CA MET A 165 -4.38 10.28 -15.07
C MET A 165 -4.87 11.03 -13.82
N PRO A 166 -4.05 11.11 -12.76
CA PRO A 166 -4.37 11.95 -11.60
C PRO A 166 -4.45 13.41 -12.02
N ASN A 167 -5.26 14.19 -11.32
CA ASN A 167 -5.24 15.64 -11.48
C ASN A 167 -3.91 16.18 -10.95
N MET A 168 -3.06 16.69 -11.83
CA MET A 168 -1.72 17.20 -11.49
C MET A 168 -1.76 18.36 -10.49
N LYS A 169 -2.90 19.08 -10.35
CA LYS A 169 -3.08 20.14 -9.35
C LYS A 169 -3.22 19.59 -7.92
N ASP A 170 -3.60 18.33 -7.78
CA ASP A 170 -3.82 17.67 -6.50
C ASP A 170 -2.54 16.99 -5.95
N LEU A 171 -1.45 16.97 -6.74
CA LEU A 171 -0.21 16.32 -6.34
C LEU A 171 0.42 16.98 -5.11
N VAL A 172 0.48 16.23 -4.02
CA VAL A 172 1.15 16.63 -2.79
C VAL A 172 2.66 16.58 -3.01
N GLY A 173 3.37 17.64 -2.61
CA GLY A 173 4.83 17.75 -2.81
C GLY A 173 5.26 18.31 -4.17
N GLY A 174 4.31 18.71 -5.02
CA GLY A 174 4.56 19.44 -6.26
C GLY A 174 5.18 18.61 -7.40
N LYS A 175 5.53 19.30 -8.50
CA LYS A 175 6.16 18.67 -9.68
C LYS A 175 7.60 18.27 -9.37
N ARG A 176 7.97 17.02 -9.68
CA ARG A 176 9.35 16.53 -9.55
C ARG A 176 9.81 15.90 -10.87
N CYS A 177 10.93 16.36 -11.40
CA CYS A 177 11.51 15.77 -12.62
C CYS A 177 11.84 14.28 -12.40
N GLY A 178 11.53 13.43 -13.38
CA GLY A 178 11.89 12.00 -13.36
C GLY A 178 10.94 11.08 -12.58
N ASN A 179 9.81 11.59 -12.05
CA ASN A 179 8.79 10.77 -11.38
C ASN A 179 7.69 10.25 -12.35
N GLY A 180 7.80 10.57 -13.65
CA GLY A 180 6.88 10.12 -14.69
C GLY A 180 5.60 10.96 -14.86
N PHE A 181 5.41 12.04 -14.11
CA PHE A 181 4.25 12.93 -14.22
C PHE A 181 4.66 14.27 -14.87
N VAL A 182 3.86 14.80 -15.81
CA VAL A 182 4.15 16.04 -16.59
C VAL A 182 3.14 17.15 -16.26
#